data_AF-A0A7W5CCB7-F1
#
_entry.id   AF-A0A7W5CCB7-F1
#
_cell.length_a   1.000
_cell.length_b   1.000
_cell.length_c   1.000
_cell.angle_alpha   90.00
_cell.angle_beta   90.00
_cell.angle_gamma   90.00
#
_symmetry.space_group_name_H-M   'P 1'
#
loop_
_entity.id
_entity.type
_entity.pdbx_description
1 polymer ?
#
loop_
_entity_poly.entity_id
_entity_poly.type
_entity_poly.pdbx_seq_one_letter_code
_entity_poly.pdbx_strand_id
1 'polypeptide(L)'
;MDYYAHVKWFTDVIAEKESIAAVLSPFFMTLAVFVAVLLAVLTQLLPALSKSKLSTRIDSELDKLRKYSMFILKYGTAASLLIQAASGTLFALEFELTGGWQTFLMWTAIVLLLIPHHYATKIGALAMLVLFIDTGIEAGLFHMLDYGFYLAIIGVLLLERTKESRWGFPLLYLGTGLSLCWVAVEKWIYPTMAEDIIVNHQVPTFGFEPAVFIVMAGFIEFVVGYLLVVGILNRLLSVVLTLIFISTTMLFGMMELAGHYMIHIVLILFIIEGASFYKPPVSMHRTVVDQMVFVSLNFIFVLATFVLIYYRFA
;
A
#
# COMPACT_ATOMS: atom_id res chain seq x y z
N MET A 1 5.60 -3.50 26.33
CA MET A 1 5.34 -2.31 25.50
C MET A 1 4.40 -2.82 24.44
N ASP A 2 3.11 -2.74 24.72
CA ASP A 2 2.11 -2.93 23.68
C ASP A 2 2.20 -1.73 22.72
N TYR A 3 1.38 -1.73 21.68
CA TYR A 3 1.17 -0.58 20.77
C TYR A 3 2.28 -0.53 19.71
N TYR A 4 2.05 -0.83 18.44
CA TYR A 4 0.94 -0.48 17.56
C TYR A 4 1.01 -1.46 16.38
N ALA A 5 -0.09 -2.11 16.04
CA ALA A 5 -0.12 -3.02 14.90
C ALA A 5 -1.26 -2.57 14.01
N HIS A 6 -1.02 -2.58 12.69
CA HIS A 6 -1.90 -1.99 11.70
C HIS A 6 -3.34 -2.49 11.83
N VAL A 7 -3.56 -3.74 12.22
CA VAL A 7 -4.88 -4.38 12.28
C VAL A 7 -5.64 -4.20 13.60
N LYS A 8 -5.10 -3.47 14.58
CA LYS A 8 -5.69 -3.31 15.93
C LYS A 8 -7.09 -2.71 15.99
N TRP A 9 -7.51 -2.03 14.94
CA TRP A 9 -8.84 -1.45 14.84
C TRP A 9 -9.92 -2.48 14.44
N PHE A 10 -9.53 -3.72 14.10
CA PHE A 10 -10.44 -4.85 13.86
C PHE A 10 -10.48 -5.90 14.97
N THR A 11 -9.56 -5.83 15.94
CA THR A 11 -9.40 -6.84 17.01
C THR A 11 -8.83 -6.21 18.29
N ASP A 12 -9.33 -6.67 19.44
CA ASP A 12 -8.83 -6.29 20.77
C ASP A 12 -7.74 -7.26 21.29
N VAL A 13 -7.36 -8.27 20.50
CA VAL A 13 -6.36 -9.27 20.89
C VAL A 13 -4.98 -8.61 20.99
N ILE A 14 -4.26 -8.95 22.06
CA ILE A 14 -2.89 -8.47 22.29
C ILE A 14 -1.98 -9.07 21.20
N ALA A 15 -1.20 -8.22 20.54
CA ALA A 15 -0.28 -8.65 19.51
C ALA A 15 0.79 -9.57 20.10
N GLU A 16 0.77 -10.84 19.71
CA GLU A 16 1.74 -11.85 20.15
C GLU A 16 2.72 -12.15 19.03
N LYS A 17 3.99 -11.83 19.28
CA LYS A 17 5.06 -12.02 18.32
C LYS A 17 5.40 -13.49 18.18
N GLU A 18 5.22 -14.02 16.98
CA GLU A 18 5.59 -15.39 16.68
C GLU A 18 7.10 -15.61 16.62
N SER A 19 7.52 -16.85 16.83
CA SER A 19 8.94 -17.19 16.69
C SER A 19 9.38 -17.15 15.23
N ILE A 20 10.59 -16.65 14.93
CA ILE A 20 11.10 -16.63 13.55
C ILE A 20 11.11 -18.02 12.89
N ALA A 21 11.28 -19.08 13.68
CA ALA A 21 11.23 -20.46 13.20
C ALA A 21 9.82 -20.88 12.77
N ALA A 22 8.79 -20.41 13.48
CA ALA A 22 7.38 -20.63 13.11
C ALA A 22 7.01 -19.81 11.87
N VAL A 23 7.46 -18.55 11.80
CA VAL A 23 7.25 -17.68 10.63
C VAL A 23 7.87 -18.32 9.38
N LEU A 24 9.13 -18.76 9.47
CA LEU A 24 9.85 -19.44 8.39
C LEU A 24 9.54 -20.94 8.31
N SER A 25 8.27 -21.31 8.52
CA SER A 25 7.79 -22.69 8.42
C SER A 25 8.11 -23.32 7.05
N PRO A 26 8.13 -24.66 6.94
CA PRO A 26 8.28 -25.34 5.66
C PRO A 26 7.27 -24.89 4.60
N PHE A 27 6.04 -24.55 5.01
CA PHE A 27 5.03 -24.01 4.12
C PHE A 27 5.41 -22.61 3.60
N PHE A 28 5.80 -21.70 4.50
CA PHE A 28 6.28 -20.37 4.12
C PHE A 28 7.45 -20.43 3.14
N MET A 29 8.46 -21.26 3.43
CA MET A 29 9.65 -21.41 2.60
C MET A 29 9.31 -22.00 1.23
N THR A 30 8.41 -22.99 1.18
CA THR A 30 7.94 -23.58 -0.07
C THR A 30 7.17 -22.56 -0.90
N LEU A 31 6.29 -21.78 -0.27
CA LEU A 31 5.52 -20.74 -0.93
C LEU A 31 6.42 -19.60 -1.44
N ALA A 32 7.44 -19.20 -0.68
CA ALA A 32 8.42 -18.21 -1.11
C ALA A 32 9.14 -18.63 -2.39
N VAL A 33 9.63 -19.88 -2.45
CA VAL A 33 10.29 -20.43 -3.65
C VAL A 33 9.30 -20.54 -4.81
N PHE A 34 8.09 -21.04 -4.55
CA PHE A 34 7.04 -21.15 -5.57
C PHE A 34 6.70 -19.78 -6.18
N VAL A 35 6.51 -18.76 -5.34
CA VAL A 35 6.24 -17.39 -5.77
C VAL A 35 7.42 -16.80 -6.54
N ALA A 36 8.66 -17.04 -6.10
CA ALA A 36 9.84 -16.58 -6.83
C ALA A 36 9.88 -17.17 -8.26
N VAL A 37 9.61 -18.47 -8.39
CA VAL A 37 9.51 -19.14 -9.70
C VAL A 37 8.34 -18.59 -10.52
N LEU A 38 7.18 -18.37 -9.90
CA LEU A 38 6.01 -17.80 -10.56
C LEU A 38 6.30 -16.40 -11.11
N LEU A 39 6.97 -15.55 -10.32
CA LEU A 39 7.40 -14.21 -10.74
C LEU A 39 8.42 -14.29 -11.87
N ALA A 40 9.34 -15.25 -11.84
CA ALA A 40 10.27 -15.52 -12.93
C ALA A 40 9.51 -15.82 -14.23
N VAL A 41 8.53 -16.72 -14.20
CA VAL A 41 7.68 -17.06 -15.34
C VAL A 41 6.86 -15.86 -15.80
N LEU A 42 6.31 -15.09 -14.86
CA LEU A 42 5.52 -13.90 -15.15
C LEU A 42 6.27 -12.92 -16.03
N THR A 43 7.57 -12.70 -15.79
CA THR A 43 8.41 -11.80 -16.62
C THR A 43 8.38 -12.15 -18.10
N GLN A 44 8.23 -13.43 -18.44
CA GLN A 44 8.17 -13.92 -19.82
C GLN A 44 6.78 -13.77 -20.43
N LEU A 45 5.74 -13.75 -19.61
CA LEU A 45 4.36 -13.55 -20.03
C LEU A 45 3.99 -12.07 -20.21
N LEU A 46 4.70 -11.15 -19.53
CA LEU A 46 4.44 -9.71 -19.61
C LEU A 46 4.38 -9.16 -21.04
N PRO A 47 5.33 -9.47 -21.96
CA PRO A 47 5.29 -8.94 -23.31
C PRO A 47 4.08 -9.43 -24.12
N ALA A 48 3.53 -10.60 -23.79
CA ALA A 48 2.33 -11.13 -24.43
C ALA A 48 1.07 -10.42 -23.89
N LEU A 49 1.00 -10.21 -22.58
CA LEU A 49 -0.10 -9.50 -21.93
C LEU A 49 -0.20 -8.04 -22.41
N SER A 50 0.93 -7.35 -22.58
CA SER A 50 0.95 -5.94 -22.97
C SER A 50 0.61 -5.68 -24.45
N LYS A 51 0.68 -6.71 -25.32
CA LYS A 51 0.44 -6.57 -26.77
C LYS A 51 -1.00 -6.84 -27.19
N SER A 52 -1.88 -7.16 -26.25
CA SER A 52 -3.29 -7.40 -26.55
C SER A 52 -3.99 -6.12 -27.06
N LYS A 53 -4.79 -6.24 -28.12
CA LYS A 53 -5.62 -5.13 -28.66
C LYS A 53 -6.58 -4.55 -27.61
N LEU A 54 -6.99 -5.37 -26.64
CA LEU A 54 -7.83 -4.91 -25.54
C LEU A 54 -7.03 -4.01 -24.58
N SER A 55 -5.81 -4.41 -24.25
CA SER A 55 -4.91 -3.62 -23.39
C SER A 55 -4.65 -2.25 -24.01
N THR A 56 -4.25 -2.20 -25.28
CA THR A 56 -3.92 -0.93 -25.95
C THR A 56 -5.11 0.01 -26.05
N ARG A 57 -6.33 -0.51 -26.24
CA ARG A 57 -7.55 0.31 -26.23
C ARG A 57 -7.83 0.88 -24.84
N ILE A 58 -7.80 0.05 -23.80
CA ILE A 58 -8.01 0.47 -22.41
C ILE A 58 -6.95 1.50 -21.99
N ASP A 59 -5.68 1.29 -22.39
CA ASP A 59 -4.58 2.24 -22.22
C ASP A 59 -4.90 3.58 -22.85
N SER A 60 -5.27 3.61 -24.13
CA SER A 60 -5.57 4.88 -24.82
C SER A 60 -6.76 5.66 -24.23
N GLU A 61 -7.78 4.98 -23.70
CA GLU A 61 -8.93 5.66 -23.10
C GLU A 61 -8.61 6.21 -21.70
N LEU A 62 -7.93 5.43 -20.87
CA LEU A 62 -7.53 5.85 -19.52
C LEU A 62 -6.42 6.92 -19.56
N ASP A 63 -5.57 6.93 -20.59
CA ASP A 63 -4.55 7.95 -20.78
C ASP A 63 -5.15 9.37 -20.91
N LYS A 64 -6.38 9.47 -21.44
CA LYS A 64 -7.12 10.75 -21.52
C LYS A 64 -7.49 11.29 -20.14
N LEU A 65 -7.56 10.43 -19.12
CA LEU A 65 -7.90 10.79 -17.75
C LEU A 65 -6.68 11.24 -16.93
N ARG A 66 -5.44 11.00 -17.39
CA ARG A 66 -4.21 11.38 -16.67
C ARG A 66 -4.10 12.86 -16.34
N LYS A 67 -4.72 13.73 -17.16
CA LYS A 67 -4.82 15.18 -16.88
C LYS A 67 -5.57 15.50 -15.59
N TYR A 68 -6.38 14.57 -15.09
CA TYR A 68 -7.13 14.71 -13.84
C TYR A 68 -6.43 14.08 -12.64
N SER A 69 -5.35 13.32 -12.83
CA SER A 69 -4.72 12.57 -11.74
C SER A 69 -4.29 13.47 -10.57
N MET A 70 -3.76 14.67 -10.85
CA MET A 70 -3.41 15.61 -9.78
C MET A 70 -4.64 16.12 -9.02
N PHE A 71 -5.76 16.37 -9.73
CA PHE A 71 -7.01 16.80 -9.10
C PHE A 71 -7.63 15.67 -8.27
N ILE A 72 -7.60 14.43 -8.79
CA ILE A 72 -8.07 13.24 -8.08
C ILE A 72 -7.25 13.04 -6.80
N LEU A 73 -5.93 13.12 -6.88
CA LEU A 73 -5.06 13.01 -5.70
C LEU A 73 -5.38 14.11 -4.69
N LYS A 74 -5.42 15.37 -5.12
CA LYS A 74 -5.66 16.53 -4.26
C LYS A 74 -7.01 16.48 -3.55
N TYR A 75 -8.09 16.35 -4.32
CA TYR A 75 -9.45 16.36 -3.75
C TYR A 75 -9.79 15.05 -3.06
N GLY A 76 -9.25 13.92 -3.53
CA GLY A 76 -9.34 12.64 -2.83
C GLY A 76 -8.63 12.67 -1.48
N THR A 77 -7.47 13.33 -1.38
CA THR A 77 -6.78 13.56 -0.09
C THR A 77 -7.64 14.43 0.84
N ALA A 78 -8.22 15.52 0.33
CA ALA A 78 -9.13 16.36 1.12
C ALA A 78 -10.36 15.58 1.61
N ALA A 79 -10.96 14.76 0.75
CA ALA A 79 -12.09 13.90 1.09
C ALA A 79 -11.72 12.83 2.13
N SER A 80 -10.55 12.20 2.00
CA SER A 80 -10.04 11.26 3.01
C SER A 80 -9.86 11.92 4.36
N LEU A 81 -9.24 13.09 4.41
CA LEU A 81 -9.08 13.85 5.64
C LEU A 81 -10.44 14.28 6.22
N LEU A 82 -11.42 14.64 5.39
CA LEU A 82 -12.77 14.93 5.87
C LEU A 82 -13.43 13.72 6.56
N ILE A 83 -13.29 12.52 6.00
CA ILE A 83 -13.81 11.29 6.58
C ILE A 83 -13.11 10.99 7.92
N GLN A 84 -11.79 11.17 7.98
CA GLN A 84 -11.01 10.99 9.21
C GLN A 84 -11.41 12.02 10.28
N ALA A 85 -11.57 13.29 9.92
CA ALA A 85 -12.00 14.33 10.85
C ALA A 85 -13.41 14.04 11.40
N ALA A 86 -14.32 13.57 10.55
CA ALA A 86 -15.67 13.17 10.96
C ALA A 86 -15.65 11.94 11.88
N SER A 87 -14.66 11.06 11.73
CA SER A 87 -14.46 9.88 12.57
C SER A 87 -13.68 10.18 13.85
N GLY A 88 -13.20 11.42 14.04
CA GLY A 88 -12.39 11.81 15.19
C GLY A 88 -10.96 11.28 15.15
N THR A 89 -10.43 10.97 13.97
CA THR A 89 -9.13 10.32 13.78
C THR A 89 -8.24 11.06 12.77
N LEU A 90 -6.97 10.68 12.68
CA LEU A 90 -5.95 11.31 11.85
C LEU A 90 -5.20 10.26 11.01
N PHE A 91 -5.27 10.33 9.67
CA PHE A 91 -4.64 9.38 8.72
C PHE A 91 -5.13 7.92 8.75
N ALA A 92 -5.28 7.32 9.94
CA ALA A 92 -5.80 5.98 10.19
C ALA A 92 -6.75 6.00 11.40
N LEU A 93 -7.57 4.95 11.57
CA LEU A 93 -8.57 4.92 12.65
C LEU A 93 -7.99 4.77 14.05
N GLU A 94 -6.75 4.30 14.18
CA GLU A 94 -6.08 4.15 15.47
C GLU A 94 -5.46 5.45 16.02
N PHE A 95 -5.24 6.46 15.16
CA PHE A 95 -4.67 7.74 15.59
C PHE A 95 -5.79 8.69 15.94
N GLU A 96 -6.08 8.81 17.23
CA GLU A 96 -7.12 9.69 17.74
C GLU A 96 -6.76 11.18 17.54
N LEU A 97 -7.73 11.96 17.09
CA LEU A 97 -7.58 13.40 16.94
C LEU A 97 -7.86 14.10 18.28
N THR A 98 -6.89 14.04 19.21
CA THR A 98 -7.07 14.51 20.59
C THR A 98 -6.68 15.98 20.80
N GLY A 99 -5.73 16.51 20.02
CA GLY A 99 -5.20 17.86 20.20
C GLY A 99 -5.97 18.93 19.42
N GLY A 100 -6.41 20.00 20.10
CA GLY A 100 -7.10 21.12 19.44
C GLY A 100 -6.27 21.80 18.33
N TRP A 101 -4.94 21.78 18.46
CA TRP A 101 -4.03 22.29 17.42
C TRP A 101 -3.95 21.32 16.22
N GLN A 102 -3.96 20.00 16.45
CA GLN A 102 -3.97 18.98 15.39
C GLN A 102 -5.27 19.11 14.59
N THR A 103 -6.41 19.21 15.28
CA THR A 103 -7.73 19.44 14.66
C THR A 103 -7.72 20.71 13.81
N PHE A 104 -7.24 21.82 14.35
CA PHE A 104 -7.16 23.08 13.61
C PHE A 104 -6.27 22.96 12.36
N LEU A 105 -5.11 22.33 12.48
CA LEU A 105 -4.17 22.16 11.38
C LEU A 105 -4.71 21.21 10.30
N MET A 106 -5.42 20.15 10.70
CA MET A 106 -6.08 19.21 9.79
C MET A 106 -7.20 19.89 8.99
N TRP A 107 -8.08 20.65 9.65
CA TRP A 107 -9.09 21.45 8.95
C TRP A 107 -8.47 22.50 8.03
N THR A 108 -7.37 23.11 8.44
CA THR A 108 -6.60 24.03 7.59
C THR A 108 -6.08 23.31 6.35
N ALA A 109 -5.51 22.11 6.50
CA ALA A 109 -5.05 21.29 5.37
C ALA A 109 -6.20 20.96 4.41
N ILE A 110 -7.36 20.55 4.93
CA ILE A 110 -8.57 20.26 4.14
C ILE A 110 -8.98 21.48 3.31
N VAL A 111 -9.17 22.64 3.95
CA VAL A 111 -9.60 23.86 3.26
C VAL A 111 -8.60 24.27 2.17
N LEU A 112 -7.30 24.23 2.47
CA LEU A 112 -6.24 24.56 1.51
C LEU A 112 -6.20 23.60 0.32
N LEU A 113 -6.43 22.30 0.54
CA LEU A 113 -6.53 21.31 -0.53
C LEU A 113 -7.80 21.45 -1.37
N LEU A 114 -8.88 22.06 -0.85
CA LEU A 114 -10.09 22.34 -1.64
C LEU A 114 -9.95 23.59 -2.52
N ILE A 115 -9.06 24.53 -2.17
CA ILE A 115 -8.80 25.71 -3.00
C ILE A 115 -8.07 25.28 -4.29
N PRO A 116 -8.56 25.61 -5.50
CA PRO A 116 -7.98 25.16 -6.77
C PRO A 116 -6.70 25.93 -7.16
N HIS A 117 -5.78 26.11 -6.21
CA HIS A 117 -4.51 26.82 -6.38
C HIS A 117 -3.32 25.99 -5.90
N HIS A 118 -2.25 25.93 -6.69
CA HIS A 118 -1.08 25.08 -6.40
C HIS A 118 -0.31 25.50 -5.14
N TYR A 119 -0.18 26.81 -4.84
CA TYR A 119 0.39 27.25 -3.56
C TYR A 119 -0.46 26.80 -2.36
N ALA A 120 -1.79 26.81 -2.48
CA ALA A 120 -2.66 26.30 -1.43
C ALA A 120 -2.46 24.79 -1.25
N THR A 121 -2.35 24.02 -2.35
CA THR A 121 -1.99 22.59 -2.29
C THR A 121 -0.71 22.36 -1.49
N LYS A 122 0.35 23.14 -1.78
CA LYS A 122 1.65 22.99 -1.11
C LYS A 122 1.56 23.30 0.37
N ILE A 123 0.91 24.40 0.75
CA ILE A 123 0.74 24.77 2.15
C ILE A 123 -0.10 23.71 2.88
N GLY A 124 -1.16 23.19 2.24
CA GLY A 124 -1.95 22.08 2.78
C GLY A 124 -1.13 20.79 2.96
N ALA A 125 -0.27 20.46 2.00
CA ALA A 125 0.64 19.31 2.10
C ALA A 125 1.71 19.50 3.20
N LEU A 126 2.20 20.73 3.40
CA LEU A 126 3.08 21.06 4.53
C LEU A 126 2.36 20.89 5.88
N ALA A 127 1.09 21.30 5.97
CA ALA A 127 0.27 21.06 7.17
C ALA A 127 0.10 19.55 7.43
N MET A 128 -0.16 18.76 6.38
CA MET A 128 -0.19 17.29 6.49
C MET A 128 1.17 16.72 6.93
N LEU A 129 2.29 17.26 6.42
CA LEU A 129 3.62 16.80 6.81
C LEU A 129 3.88 17.02 8.30
N VAL A 130 3.49 18.19 8.82
CA VAL A 130 3.61 18.49 10.25
C VAL A 130 2.78 17.50 11.08
N LEU A 131 1.53 17.25 10.69
CA LEU A 131 0.68 16.25 11.34
C LEU A 131 1.27 14.83 11.27
N PHE A 132 1.85 14.45 10.13
CA PHE A 132 2.45 13.13 9.94
C PHE A 132 3.71 12.96 10.80
N ILE A 133 4.55 13.98 10.90
CA ILE A 133 5.73 13.97 11.77
C ILE A 133 5.30 13.87 13.23
N ASP A 134 4.31 14.65 13.65
CA ASP A 134 3.77 14.65 15.01
C ASP A 134 3.21 13.27 15.39
N THR A 135 2.35 12.70 14.52
CA THR A 135 1.83 11.32 14.67
C THR A 135 2.98 10.31 14.79
N GLY A 136 4.03 10.47 13.98
CA GLY A 136 5.19 9.59 14.04
C GLY A 136 6.08 9.75 15.26
N ILE A 137 6.07 10.90 15.93
CA ILE A 137 6.74 11.10 17.22
C ILE A 137 5.99 10.35 18.32
N GLU A 138 4.66 10.36 18.28
CA GLU A 138 3.81 9.68 19.26
C GLU A 138 3.73 8.16 19.06
N ALA A 139 3.50 7.72 17.82
CA ALA A 139 3.33 6.31 17.46
C ALA A 139 4.65 5.58 17.18
N GLY A 140 5.70 6.32 16.82
CA GLY A 140 7.02 5.78 16.46
C GLY A 140 7.20 5.56 14.96
N LEU A 141 8.43 5.77 14.48
CA LEU A 141 8.77 5.70 13.05
C LEU A 141 8.52 4.33 12.44
N PHE A 142 8.76 3.25 13.20
CA PHE A 142 8.55 1.87 12.72
C PHE A 142 7.09 1.62 12.35
N HIS A 143 6.17 2.12 13.16
CA HIS A 143 4.74 1.99 12.95
C HIS A 143 4.25 2.83 11.77
N MET A 144 4.80 4.04 11.62
CA MET A 144 4.45 4.92 10.50
C MET A 144 4.86 4.39 9.12
N LEU A 145 5.63 3.29 9.03
CA LEU A 145 5.95 2.63 7.77
C LEU A 145 4.70 1.97 7.14
N ASP A 146 3.73 1.54 7.95
CA ASP A 146 2.40 1.11 7.48
C ASP A 146 1.72 2.21 6.64
N TYR A 147 1.98 3.47 7.00
CA TYR A 147 1.39 4.65 6.41
C TYR A 147 2.32 5.39 5.45
N GLY A 148 3.38 4.73 4.96
CA GLY A 148 4.37 5.32 4.05
C GLY A 148 3.78 5.91 2.76
N PHE A 149 2.60 5.46 2.33
CA PHE A 149 1.88 6.04 1.20
C PHE A 149 1.44 7.49 1.46
N TYR A 150 1.11 7.89 2.70
CA TYR A 150 0.80 9.29 3.03
C TYR A 150 2.02 10.19 2.85
N LEU A 151 3.21 9.73 3.24
CA LEU A 151 4.45 10.47 3.00
C LEU A 151 4.69 10.65 1.49
N ALA A 152 4.42 9.61 0.69
CA ALA A 152 4.49 9.73 -0.77
C ALA A 152 3.47 10.73 -1.32
N ILE A 153 2.21 10.69 -0.87
CA ILE A 153 1.16 11.65 -1.25
C ILE A 153 1.61 13.08 -0.94
N ILE A 154 2.08 13.34 0.28
CA ILE A 154 2.60 14.64 0.70
C ILE A 154 3.73 15.09 -0.25
N GLY A 155 4.67 14.18 -0.57
CA GLY A 155 5.72 14.42 -1.55
C GLY A 155 5.17 14.83 -2.92
N VAL A 156 4.21 14.09 -3.47
CA VAL A 156 3.59 14.42 -4.76
C VAL A 156 2.93 15.79 -4.74
N LEU A 157 2.17 16.10 -3.67
CA LEU A 157 1.48 17.38 -3.52
C LEU A 157 2.47 18.56 -3.40
N LEU A 158 3.61 18.39 -2.72
CA LEU A 158 4.66 19.40 -2.62
C LEU A 158 5.38 19.63 -3.96
N LEU A 159 5.55 18.57 -4.75
CA LEU A 159 6.19 18.62 -6.07
C LEU A 159 5.28 19.19 -7.17
N GLU A 160 4.02 19.53 -6.88
CA GLU A 160 3.09 20.09 -7.85
C GLU A 160 3.68 21.34 -8.55
N ARG A 161 3.59 21.38 -9.88
CA ARG A 161 4.13 22.45 -10.75
C ARG A 161 5.62 22.77 -10.52
N THR A 162 6.41 21.76 -10.14
CA THR A 162 7.88 21.87 -10.09
C THR A 162 8.52 21.05 -11.22
N LYS A 163 9.82 21.26 -11.48
CA LYS A 163 10.58 20.45 -12.45
C LYS A 163 10.62 18.96 -12.07
N GLU A 164 10.49 18.66 -10.78
CA GLU A 164 10.55 17.30 -10.26
C GLU A 164 9.19 16.61 -10.16
N SER A 165 8.11 17.21 -10.69
CA SER A 165 6.77 16.60 -10.69
C SER A 165 6.72 15.23 -11.39
N ARG A 166 7.68 14.96 -12.29
CA ARG A 166 7.89 13.64 -12.93
C ARG A 166 8.13 12.50 -11.94
N TRP A 167 8.62 12.79 -10.74
CA TRP A 167 8.85 11.80 -9.69
C TRP A 167 7.62 11.52 -8.83
N GLY A 168 6.53 12.28 -9.00
CA GLY A 168 5.33 12.15 -8.17
C GLY A 168 4.75 10.74 -8.20
N PHE A 169 4.40 10.22 -9.37
CA PHE A 169 3.88 8.85 -9.47
C PHE A 169 4.88 7.78 -9.04
N PRO A 170 6.15 7.80 -9.48
CA PRO A 170 7.15 6.89 -8.94
C PRO A 170 7.18 6.84 -7.41
N LEU A 171 7.15 7.99 -6.75
CA LEU A 171 7.09 8.06 -5.29
C LEU A 171 5.82 7.42 -4.74
N LEU A 172 4.67 7.64 -5.38
CA LEU A 172 3.40 7.06 -4.97
C LEU A 172 3.41 5.53 -5.09
N TYR A 173 3.92 4.98 -6.19
CA TYR A 173 4.09 3.52 -6.36
C TYR A 173 5.05 2.94 -5.33
N LEU A 174 6.18 3.59 -5.09
CA LEU A 174 7.15 3.15 -4.09
C LEU A 174 6.56 3.20 -2.68
N GLY A 175 6.00 4.34 -2.26
CA GLY A 175 5.44 4.49 -0.92
C GLY A 175 4.29 3.52 -0.65
N THR A 176 3.40 3.32 -1.62
CA THR A 176 2.27 2.39 -1.50
C THR A 176 2.73 0.94 -1.52
N GLY A 177 3.60 0.56 -2.46
CA GLY A 177 4.08 -0.81 -2.58
C GLY A 177 4.95 -1.24 -1.39
N LEU A 178 5.81 -0.35 -0.87
CA LEU A 178 6.61 -0.62 0.33
C LEU A 178 5.73 -0.75 1.58
N SER A 179 4.71 0.11 1.73
CA SER A 179 3.73 0.01 2.82
C SER A 179 2.97 -1.32 2.77
N LEU A 180 2.49 -1.74 1.59
CA LEU A 180 1.83 -3.05 1.42
C LEU A 180 2.75 -4.23 1.76
N CYS A 181 4.00 -4.20 1.32
CA CYS A 181 4.98 -5.22 1.72
C CYS A 181 5.17 -5.26 3.23
N TRP A 182 5.13 -4.10 3.88
CA TRP A 182 5.36 -3.98 5.31
C TRP A 182 4.20 -4.55 6.14
N VAL A 183 2.95 -4.17 5.84
CA VAL A 183 1.75 -4.72 6.50
C VAL A 183 1.50 -6.20 6.17
N ALA A 184 2.06 -6.71 5.07
CA ALA A 184 2.06 -8.14 4.78
C ALA A 184 2.98 -8.92 5.74
N VAL A 185 4.14 -8.35 6.10
CA VAL A 185 5.04 -8.98 7.08
C VAL A 185 4.43 -8.97 8.48
N GLU A 186 3.71 -7.91 8.86
CA GLU A 186 2.98 -7.87 10.13
C GLU A 186 2.10 -9.11 10.33
N LYS A 187 1.36 -9.53 9.29
CA LYS A 187 0.47 -10.71 9.36
C LYS A 187 1.20 -12.01 9.66
N TRP A 188 2.47 -12.12 9.28
CA TRP A 188 3.28 -13.28 9.57
C TRP A 188 3.92 -13.21 10.96
N ILE A 189 4.29 -12.01 11.41
CA ILE A 189 4.91 -11.81 12.73
C ILE A 189 3.89 -11.85 13.86
N TYR A 190 2.66 -11.37 13.60
CA TYR A 190 1.57 -11.30 14.57
C TYR A 190 0.30 -11.98 14.02
N PRO A 191 0.33 -13.30 13.74
CA PRO A 191 -0.77 -13.99 13.09
C PRO A 191 -2.02 -14.10 13.96
N THR A 192 -1.89 -14.04 15.29
CA THR A 192 -3.02 -14.14 16.23
C THR A 192 -4.07 -13.06 16.02
N MET A 193 -3.65 -11.83 15.66
CA MET A 193 -4.56 -10.74 15.32
C MET A 193 -5.34 -11.03 14.04
N ALA A 194 -4.66 -11.54 13.00
CA ALA A 194 -5.31 -11.89 11.75
C ALA A 194 -6.25 -13.09 11.91
N GLU A 195 -5.90 -14.06 12.76
CA GLU A 195 -6.73 -15.20 13.11
C GLU A 195 -8.01 -14.77 13.81
N ASP A 196 -7.90 -13.88 14.81
CA ASP A 196 -9.05 -13.32 15.51
C ASP A 196 -10.01 -12.61 14.55
N ILE A 197 -9.48 -11.82 13.60
CA ILE A 197 -10.29 -11.15 12.58
C ILE A 197 -11.04 -12.17 11.72
N ILE A 198 -10.38 -13.25 11.30
CA ILE A 198 -11.00 -14.31 10.50
C ILE A 198 -12.14 -14.98 11.25
N VAL A 199 -11.93 -15.30 12.53
CA VAL A 199 -12.92 -15.99 13.36
C VAL A 199 -14.10 -15.09 13.71
N ASN A 200 -13.82 -13.87 14.18
CA ASN A 200 -14.84 -12.94 14.67
C ASN A 200 -15.68 -12.32 13.55
N HIS A 201 -15.07 -12.03 12.40
CA HIS A 201 -15.79 -11.44 11.25
C HIS A 201 -16.17 -12.46 10.18
N GLN A 202 -15.95 -13.76 10.45
CA GLN A 202 -16.26 -14.87 9.53
C GLN A 202 -15.71 -14.66 8.12
N VAL A 203 -14.45 -14.23 8.03
CA VAL A 203 -13.77 -13.98 6.74
C VAL A 203 -13.74 -15.29 5.94
N PRO A 204 -14.17 -15.30 4.66
CA PRO A 204 -14.13 -16.49 3.83
C PRO A 204 -12.69 -16.97 3.59
N THR A 205 -12.31 -18.11 4.17
CA THR A 205 -10.98 -18.72 3.96
C THR A 205 -10.94 -19.70 2.79
N PHE A 206 -12.03 -19.82 2.00
CA PHE A 206 -12.14 -20.71 0.84
C PHE A 206 -11.82 -22.19 1.13
N GLY A 207 -12.08 -22.65 2.36
CA GLY A 207 -11.82 -24.02 2.79
C GLY A 207 -10.41 -24.26 3.33
N PHE A 208 -9.57 -23.23 3.40
CA PHE A 208 -8.28 -23.29 4.07
C PHE A 208 -8.42 -23.07 5.58
N GLU A 209 -7.53 -23.68 6.36
CA GLU A 209 -7.37 -23.38 7.78
C GLU A 209 -6.89 -21.92 7.97
N PRO A 210 -7.36 -21.19 9.01
CA PRO A 210 -7.00 -19.78 9.21
C PRO A 210 -5.50 -19.49 9.16
N ALA A 211 -4.68 -20.29 9.87
CA ALA A 211 -3.22 -20.12 9.87
C ALA A 211 -2.61 -20.21 8.47
N VAL A 212 -3.03 -21.19 7.66
CA VAL A 212 -2.55 -21.36 6.28
C VAL A 212 -3.04 -20.21 5.39
N PHE A 213 -4.30 -19.80 5.57
CA PHE A 213 -4.89 -18.67 4.83
C PHE A 213 -4.15 -17.36 5.11
N ILE A 214 -3.79 -17.07 6.36
CA ILE A 214 -3.03 -15.87 6.75
C ILE A 214 -1.68 -15.82 6.04
N VAL A 215 -0.94 -16.93 6.01
CA VAL A 215 0.34 -16.98 5.30
C VAL A 215 0.15 -16.67 3.82
N MET A 216 -0.82 -17.32 3.15
CA MET A 216 -1.12 -17.07 1.73
C MET A 216 -1.58 -15.63 1.46
N ALA A 217 -2.44 -15.08 2.31
CA ALA A 217 -2.92 -13.70 2.20
C ALA A 217 -1.77 -12.69 2.31
N GLY A 218 -0.87 -12.89 3.28
CA GLY A 218 0.35 -12.09 3.39
C GLY A 218 1.23 -12.20 2.14
N PHE A 219 1.35 -13.39 1.53
CA PHE A 219 2.12 -13.52 0.28
C PHE A 219 1.47 -12.78 -0.88
N ILE A 220 0.14 -12.84 -1.02
CA ILE A 220 -0.58 -12.11 -2.06
C ILE A 220 -0.32 -10.60 -1.92
N GLU A 221 -0.47 -10.07 -0.70
CA GLU A 221 -0.26 -8.66 -0.40
C GLU A 221 1.20 -8.23 -0.63
N PHE A 222 2.16 -9.04 -0.17
CA PHE A 222 3.58 -8.79 -0.37
C PHE A 222 3.97 -8.81 -1.86
N VAL A 223 3.45 -9.78 -2.63
CA VAL A 223 3.72 -9.89 -4.07
C VAL A 223 3.15 -8.69 -4.82
N VAL A 224 1.93 -8.27 -4.49
CA VAL A 224 1.34 -7.06 -5.07
C VAL A 224 2.21 -5.85 -4.75
N GLY A 225 2.57 -5.65 -3.48
CA GLY A 225 3.41 -4.53 -3.05
C GLY A 225 4.74 -4.51 -3.80
N TYR A 226 5.40 -5.67 -3.88
CA TYR A 226 6.64 -5.85 -4.63
C TYR A 226 6.48 -5.52 -6.11
N LEU A 227 5.43 -6.01 -6.78
CA LEU A 227 5.20 -5.74 -8.20
C LEU A 227 4.91 -4.26 -8.47
N LEU A 228 4.22 -3.56 -7.56
CA LEU A 228 4.02 -2.11 -7.63
C LEU A 228 5.34 -1.35 -7.51
N VAL A 229 6.23 -1.75 -6.59
CA VAL A 229 7.58 -1.16 -6.44
C VAL A 229 8.42 -1.37 -7.70
N VAL A 230 8.38 -2.57 -8.28
CA VAL A 230 9.10 -2.88 -9.52
C VAL A 230 8.46 -2.22 -10.75
N GLY A 231 7.19 -1.84 -10.67
CA GLY A 231 6.44 -1.15 -11.72
C GLY A 231 5.84 -2.09 -12.78
N ILE A 232 5.51 -3.33 -12.39
CA ILE A 232 4.99 -4.37 -13.29
C ILE A 232 3.49 -4.57 -13.03
N LEU A 233 2.70 -4.63 -14.11
CA LEU A 233 1.24 -4.89 -14.04
C LEU A 233 0.44 -3.90 -13.17
N ASN A 234 0.98 -2.70 -12.92
CA ASN A 234 0.40 -1.67 -12.06
C ASN A 234 -1.11 -1.51 -12.22
N ARG A 235 -1.60 -1.37 -13.45
CA ARG A 235 -3.04 -1.23 -13.73
C ARG A 235 -3.85 -2.45 -13.31
N LEU A 236 -3.43 -3.63 -13.74
CA LEU A 236 -4.12 -4.89 -13.42
C LEU A 236 -4.14 -5.14 -11.92
N LEU A 237 -2.99 -4.97 -11.26
CA LEU A 237 -2.86 -5.12 -9.81
C LEU A 237 -3.76 -4.13 -9.07
N SER A 238 -3.85 -2.89 -9.55
CA SER A 238 -4.70 -1.88 -8.93
C SER A 238 -6.20 -2.18 -9.07
N VAL A 239 -6.62 -2.77 -10.20
CA VAL A 239 -7.99 -3.28 -10.35
C VAL A 239 -8.24 -4.43 -9.36
N VAL A 240 -7.33 -5.41 -9.31
CA VAL A 240 -7.46 -6.55 -8.38
C VAL A 240 -7.54 -6.08 -6.93
N LEU A 241 -6.66 -5.15 -6.52
CA LEU A 241 -6.69 -4.58 -5.17
C LEU A 241 -7.96 -3.80 -4.90
N THR A 242 -8.43 -3.01 -5.86
CA THR A 242 -9.71 -2.30 -5.72
C THR A 242 -10.85 -3.27 -5.44
N LEU A 243 -10.90 -4.42 -6.14
CA LEU A 243 -11.91 -5.45 -5.89
C LEU A 243 -11.77 -6.11 -4.52
N ILE A 244 -10.54 -6.35 -4.07
CA ILE A 244 -10.26 -6.88 -2.72
C ILE A 244 -10.75 -5.88 -1.66
N PHE A 245 -10.35 -4.61 -1.74
CA PHE A 245 -10.77 -3.59 -0.78
C PHE A 245 -12.28 -3.31 -0.81
N ILE A 246 -12.93 -3.42 -1.98
CA ILE A 246 -14.40 -3.35 -2.04
C ILE A 246 -15.02 -4.55 -1.31
N SER A 247 -14.44 -5.75 -1.47
CA SER A 247 -14.93 -6.96 -0.81
C SER A 247 -14.75 -6.88 0.71
N THR A 248 -13.62 -6.38 1.20
CA THR A 248 -13.40 -6.13 2.64
C THR A 248 -14.30 -5.02 3.14
N THR A 249 -14.56 -3.97 2.37
CA THR A 249 -15.54 -2.92 2.73
C THR A 249 -16.96 -3.48 2.86
N MET A 250 -17.33 -4.45 2.02
CA MET A 250 -18.62 -5.14 2.17
C MET A 250 -18.70 -5.99 3.44
N LEU A 251 -17.56 -6.47 3.95
CA LEU A 251 -17.48 -7.27 5.17
C LEU A 251 -17.43 -6.42 6.44
N PHE A 252 -16.53 -5.43 6.48
CA PHE A 252 -16.24 -4.61 7.65
C PHE A 252 -16.94 -3.24 7.67
N GLY A 253 -17.61 -2.87 6.57
CA GLY A 253 -18.45 -1.68 6.49
C GLY A 253 -17.68 -0.36 6.56
N MET A 254 -18.24 0.59 7.31
CA MET A 254 -17.73 1.96 7.40
C MET A 254 -16.36 2.06 8.05
N MET A 255 -16.01 1.11 8.90
CA MET A 255 -14.69 1.04 9.52
C MET A 255 -13.63 0.94 8.43
N GLU A 256 -13.65 -0.13 7.64
CA GLU A 256 -12.72 -0.35 6.52
C GLU A 256 -12.70 0.82 5.54
N LEU A 257 -13.88 1.34 5.17
CA LEU A 257 -13.95 2.48 4.25
C LEU A 257 -13.24 3.71 4.80
N ALA A 258 -13.42 4.04 6.09
CA ALA A 258 -12.81 5.21 6.68
C ALA A 258 -11.29 5.08 6.77
N GLY A 259 -10.77 3.96 7.26
CA GLY A 259 -9.32 3.78 7.39
C GLY A 259 -8.57 3.58 6.07
N HIS A 260 -9.24 3.07 5.02
CA HIS A 260 -8.62 2.80 3.72
C HIS A 260 -9.09 3.73 2.58
N TYR A 261 -9.88 4.78 2.86
CA TYR A 261 -10.40 5.67 1.82
C TYR A 261 -9.29 6.24 0.92
N MET A 262 -8.18 6.68 1.51
CA MET A 262 -7.06 7.23 0.75
C MET A 262 -6.43 6.19 -0.19
N ILE A 263 -6.37 4.91 0.22
CA ILE A 263 -5.85 3.83 -0.62
C ILE A 263 -6.75 3.62 -1.84
N HIS A 264 -8.09 3.71 -1.70
CA HIS A 264 -8.98 3.68 -2.87
C HIS A 264 -8.67 4.80 -3.87
N ILE A 265 -8.38 6.02 -3.40
CA ILE A 265 -7.97 7.12 -4.28
C ILE A 265 -6.65 6.79 -5.00
N VAL A 266 -5.66 6.27 -4.28
CA VAL A 266 -4.37 5.89 -4.85
C VAL A 266 -4.52 4.78 -5.91
N LEU A 267 -5.35 3.77 -5.64
CA LEU A 267 -5.60 2.69 -6.58
C LEU A 267 -6.30 3.18 -7.85
N ILE A 268 -7.24 4.13 -7.75
CA ILE A 268 -7.85 4.79 -8.92
C ILE A 268 -6.78 5.51 -9.74
N LEU A 269 -5.84 6.21 -9.09
CA LEU A 269 -4.73 6.87 -9.79
C LEU A 269 -3.83 5.87 -10.51
N PHE A 270 -3.55 4.72 -9.91
CA PHE A 270 -2.74 3.69 -10.54
C PHE A 270 -3.45 3.03 -11.72
N ILE A 271 -4.77 2.86 -11.66
CA ILE A 271 -5.59 2.44 -12.80
C ILE A 271 -5.46 3.45 -13.94
N ILE A 272 -5.64 4.74 -13.65
CA ILE A 272 -5.56 5.83 -14.65
C ILE A 272 -4.17 5.88 -15.28
N GLU A 273 -3.11 5.93 -14.47
CA GLU A 273 -1.77 6.08 -15.01
C GLU A 273 -1.30 4.84 -15.74
N GLY A 274 -1.43 3.65 -15.16
CA GLY A 274 -1.09 2.36 -15.78
C GLY A 274 0.34 2.22 -16.31
N ALA A 275 1.22 3.22 -16.12
CA ALA A 275 2.55 3.25 -16.68
C ALA A 275 3.58 2.56 -15.77
N SER A 276 4.56 1.91 -16.38
CA SER A 276 5.83 1.57 -15.73
C SER A 276 6.75 2.79 -15.86
N PHE A 277 7.00 3.48 -14.75
CA PHE A 277 7.78 4.74 -14.74
C PHE A 277 9.29 4.52 -14.91
N TYR A 278 9.74 3.28 -14.70
CA TYR A 278 11.10 2.84 -14.98
C TYR A 278 11.09 1.79 -16.08
N LYS A 279 12.20 1.67 -16.81
CA LYS A 279 12.52 0.40 -17.46
C LYS A 279 12.65 -0.62 -16.32
N PRO A 280 11.77 -1.63 -16.22
CA PRO A 280 11.84 -2.58 -15.11
C PRO A 280 13.26 -3.14 -15.08
N PRO A 281 13.90 -3.28 -13.91
CA PRO A 281 15.30 -3.73 -13.81
C PRO A 281 15.58 -5.01 -14.62
N VAL A 282 14.56 -5.85 -14.75
CA VAL A 282 14.49 -7.02 -15.63
C VAL A 282 14.97 -6.71 -17.06
N SER A 283 14.52 -5.60 -17.65
CA SER A 283 14.89 -5.18 -19.01
C SER A 283 16.35 -4.74 -19.17
N MET A 284 17.12 -4.62 -18.08
CA MET A 284 18.57 -4.40 -18.13
C MET A 284 19.33 -5.69 -18.49
N HIS A 285 18.71 -6.85 -18.29
CA HIS A 285 19.30 -8.15 -18.58
C HIS A 285 18.98 -8.61 -20.01
N ARG A 286 20.00 -9.12 -20.71
CA ARG A 286 19.92 -9.46 -22.13
C ARG A 286 19.28 -10.81 -22.41
N THR A 287 19.41 -11.77 -21.51
CA THR A 287 18.88 -13.13 -21.69
C THR A 287 17.66 -13.36 -20.81
N VAL A 288 16.75 -14.23 -21.28
CA VAL A 288 15.57 -14.67 -20.54
C VAL A 288 15.95 -15.29 -19.19
N VAL A 289 17.03 -16.08 -19.17
CA VAL A 289 17.50 -16.74 -17.96
C VAL A 289 17.98 -15.71 -16.94
N ASP A 290 18.78 -14.72 -17.37
CA ASP A 290 19.24 -13.66 -16.47
C ASP A 290 18.09 -12.86 -15.87
N GLN A 291 17.05 -12.58 -16.66
CA GLN A 291 15.83 -11.91 -16.22
C GLN A 291 15.08 -12.71 -15.15
N MET A 292 14.89 -14.00 -15.42
CA MET A 292 14.22 -14.93 -14.50
C MET A 292 14.99 -15.08 -13.19
N VAL A 293 16.31 -15.26 -13.27
CA VAL A 293 17.18 -15.38 -12.10
C VAL A 293 17.19 -14.09 -11.29
N PHE A 294 17.33 -12.94 -11.95
CA PHE A 294 17.34 -11.64 -11.28
C PHE A 294 16.05 -11.40 -10.50
N VAL A 295 14.87 -11.59 -11.12
CA VAL A 295 13.58 -11.36 -10.44
C VAL A 295 13.36 -12.32 -9.29
N SER A 296 13.70 -13.60 -9.48
CA SER A 296 13.55 -14.61 -8.43
C SER A 296 14.41 -14.27 -7.21
N LEU A 297 15.70 -14.00 -7.44
CA LEU A 297 16.64 -13.70 -6.35
C LEU A 297 16.35 -12.34 -5.72
N ASN A 298 15.96 -11.34 -6.51
CA ASN A 298 15.59 -10.03 -5.98
C ASN A 298 14.34 -10.12 -5.10
N PHE A 299 13.31 -10.86 -5.53
CA PHE A 299 12.12 -11.10 -4.71
C PHE A 299 12.48 -11.76 -3.37
N ILE A 300 13.25 -12.85 -3.39
CA ILE A 300 13.68 -13.54 -2.16
C ILE A 300 14.53 -12.62 -1.26
N PHE A 301 15.42 -11.82 -1.85
CA PHE A 301 16.22 -10.86 -1.10
C PHE A 301 15.36 -9.78 -0.43
N VAL A 302 14.39 -9.21 -1.16
CA VAL A 302 13.46 -8.20 -0.63
C VAL A 302 12.58 -8.82 0.46
N LEU A 303 12.00 -10.01 0.22
CA LEU A 303 11.23 -10.76 1.21
C LEU A 303 12.02 -10.99 2.50
N ALA A 304 13.23 -11.53 2.38
CA ALA A 304 14.10 -11.79 3.54
C ALA A 304 14.46 -10.49 4.26
N THR A 305 14.76 -9.41 3.53
CA THR A 305 15.10 -8.11 4.12
C THR A 305 13.93 -7.54 4.91
N PHE A 306 12.73 -7.54 4.35
CA PHE A 306 11.53 -7.07 5.02
C PHE A 306 11.21 -7.90 6.27
N VAL A 307 11.22 -9.23 6.16
CA VAL A 307 10.96 -10.14 7.29
C VAL A 307 11.98 -9.92 8.41
N LEU A 308 13.28 -9.83 8.09
CA LEU A 308 14.33 -9.65 9.10
C LEU A 308 14.31 -8.27 9.75
N ILE A 309 14.11 -7.21 8.99
CA ILE A 309 14.01 -5.84 9.53
C ILE A 309 12.78 -5.74 10.41
N TYR A 310 11.61 -6.16 9.92
CA TYR A 310 10.39 -6.11 10.70
C TYR A 310 10.55 -6.94 11.98
N TYR A 311 10.99 -8.20 11.89
CA TYR A 311 11.19 -9.05 13.06
C TYR A 311 12.20 -8.48 14.06
N ARG A 312 13.23 -7.74 13.60
CA ARG A 312 14.24 -7.18 14.51
C ARG A 312 13.70 -6.01 15.33
N PHE A 313 12.87 -5.17 14.73
CA PHE A 313 12.44 -3.90 15.31
C PHE A 313 10.98 -3.90 15.81
N ALA A 314 10.19 -4.91 15.45
CA ALA A 314 8.87 -5.19 16.01
C ALA A 314 8.95 -5.73 17.43
#